data_AF-A0A4U3LBM7-F1
#
_entry.id   AF-A0A4U3LBM7-F1
#
_cell.length_a   1.000
_cell.length_b   1.000
_cell.length_c   1.000
_cell.angle_alpha   90.00
_cell.angle_beta   90.00
_cell.angle_gamma   90.00
#
_symmetry.space_group_name_H-M   'P 1'
#
loop_
_entity.id
_entity.type
_entity.pdbx_description
1 polymer ?
#
loop_
_entity_poly.entity_id
_entity_poly.type
_entity_poly.pdbx_seq_one_letter_code
_entity_poly.pdbx_strand_id
1 'polypeptide(L)'
;MRHLDVREFRRAFRTWAALTKHLDDISTPRFSADRAKRQLIAGDLISLLNQDGDTWEATGSNPLAAYAESWPATAGGDIDPVYEMARTANDLDIYNSAFDADEYVDKVRDAILAVAPEGRAPLDGGVGLGGLVRYTTRDVKVAGSGHAVFTVDVHPVDDTRGPLGVRRDGDSFSIEIDVKLPTMIQRTSESERARRSLVGVQLPGLQPITPLLRPVADLAADKMAALACQPGVGDGILAPRFKDIADLYYIAQTCPVDGDKLRNALAENWHWREAGRSGPPYPYRFYGQAPAQDGETEILWHQGFEQLRSRIAQLKDYPEFGEMVGTITTFLDGAADQSNGVWDPARGQWRPSVRSEVSSAMSHALSPGTADKEPIVPMQKHLFVFDVDQTISKHDTLATLAELAGRLPEVNAVHAPDYETSIRAKIAVLRGVDASLVRQVAETVELSEGVEDLIRDLKAAGHEVAIASGGFDTIVGPLAERLGVERYAAGTLGIEDGVLTGEVSGLVDGPGKVTAIRRWNEELGIPRERTVAIGDGSNDVDMFEAVGFAAGYQPGAAAAAASHTILRDMGYLNRVAHLPLPDRLNAAARARRGGSERVS
;
A
#
# COMPACT_ATOMS: atom_id res chain seq x y z
N MET A 1 9.82 0.13 18.20
CA MET A 1 8.96 0.76 19.25
C MET A 1 8.23 -0.34 19.99
N ARG A 2 8.08 -0.28 21.32
CA ARG A 2 7.31 -1.29 22.06
C ARG A 2 5.83 -1.11 21.75
N HIS A 3 5.16 -2.18 21.31
CA HIS A 3 3.72 -2.18 21.00
C HIS A 3 2.83 -2.08 22.25
N LEU A 4 3.41 -2.26 23.44
CA LEU A 4 2.69 -2.28 24.70
C LEU A 4 3.27 -1.26 25.67
N ASP A 5 2.49 -0.26 26.06
CA ASP A 5 2.71 0.49 27.29
C ASP A 5 2.30 -0.39 28.46
N VAL A 6 3.28 -1.13 29.00
CA VAL A 6 3.09 -2.06 30.10
C VAL A 6 2.47 -1.38 31.32
N ARG A 7 2.77 -0.10 31.59
CA ARG A 7 2.25 0.59 32.78
C ARG A 7 0.77 0.91 32.62
N GLU A 8 0.38 1.42 31.47
CA GLU A 8 -1.02 1.72 31.16
C GLU A 8 -1.84 0.43 31.06
N PHE A 9 -1.35 -0.55 30.30
CA PHE A 9 -2.03 -1.83 30.10
C PHE A 9 -2.24 -2.57 31.42
N ARG A 10 -1.23 -2.65 32.30
CA ARG A 10 -1.36 -3.28 33.63
C ARG A 10 -2.21 -2.49 34.60
N ARG A 11 -2.36 -1.18 34.41
CA ARG A 11 -3.30 -0.35 35.20
C ARG A 11 -4.75 -0.72 34.85
N ALA A 12 -5.04 -0.96 33.57
CA ALA A 12 -6.36 -1.37 33.10
C ALA A 12 -6.64 -2.86 33.41
N PHE A 13 -5.67 -3.74 33.15
CA PHE A 13 -5.81 -5.19 33.29
C PHE A 13 -4.77 -5.75 34.24
N ARG A 14 -5.15 -5.86 35.52
CA ARG A 14 -4.25 -6.35 36.57
C ARG A 14 -4.04 -7.87 36.54
N THR A 15 -4.97 -8.63 35.99
CA THR A 15 -4.94 -10.10 35.96
C THR A 15 -5.42 -10.60 34.60
N TRP A 16 -5.04 -11.83 34.21
CA TRP A 16 -5.57 -12.44 32.97
C TRP A 16 -7.09 -12.54 33.02
N ALA A 17 -7.65 -12.89 34.18
CA ALA A 17 -9.09 -12.95 34.38
C ALA A 17 -9.78 -11.59 34.17
N ALA A 18 -9.14 -10.46 34.53
CA ALA A 18 -9.69 -9.13 34.28
C ALA A 18 -9.70 -8.77 32.80
N LEU A 19 -8.65 -9.13 32.05
CA LEU A 19 -8.60 -8.97 30.60
C LEU A 19 -9.66 -9.87 29.92
N THR A 20 -9.69 -11.15 30.26
CA THR A 20 -10.67 -12.11 29.70
C THR A 20 -12.10 -11.65 29.98
N LYS A 21 -12.41 -11.25 31.22
CA LYS A 21 -13.72 -10.71 31.57
C LYS A 21 -14.05 -9.46 30.73
N HIS A 22 -13.09 -8.57 30.50
CA HIS A 22 -13.33 -7.40 29.66
C HIS A 22 -13.64 -7.79 28.20
N LEU A 23 -12.90 -8.76 27.65
CA LEU A 23 -13.16 -9.28 26.31
C LEU A 23 -14.51 -10.01 26.23
N ASP A 24 -14.90 -10.74 27.28
CA ASP A 24 -16.21 -11.37 27.40
C ASP A 24 -17.33 -10.33 27.52
N ASP A 25 -17.13 -9.26 28.29
CA ASP A 25 -18.10 -8.18 28.50
C ASP A 25 -18.38 -7.41 27.19
N ILE A 26 -17.40 -7.33 26.28
CA ILE A 26 -17.58 -6.73 24.95
C ILE A 26 -17.89 -7.80 23.87
N SER A 27 -17.96 -9.09 24.24
CA SER A 27 -18.36 -10.18 23.34
C SER A 27 -19.77 -9.99 22.84
N THR A 28 -19.92 -10.22 21.54
CA THR A 28 -21.22 -10.15 20.86
C THR A 28 -21.32 -11.38 19.96
N PRO A 29 -22.50 -11.70 19.41
CA PRO A 29 -22.58 -12.67 18.31
C PRO A 29 -21.64 -12.34 17.14
N ARG A 30 -21.18 -11.08 17.03
CA ARG A 30 -20.27 -10.54 16.02
C ARG A 30 -18.80 -10.42 16.51
N PHE A 31 -18.50 -10.75 17.77
CA PHE A 31 -17.16 -10.66 18.41
C PHE A 31 -16.95 -11.76 19.45
N SER A 32 -15.96 -12.63 19.23
CA SER A 32 -15.58 -13.70 20.16
C SER A 32 -14.37 -13.28 21.00
N ALA A 33 -14.54 -13.27 22.32
CA ALA A 33 -13.43 -13.11 23.25
C ALA A 33 -12.31 -14.15 23.02
N ASP A 34 -12.65 -15.39 22.67
CA ASP A 34 -11.63 -16.43 22.43
C ASP A 34 -10.73 -16.09 21.26
N ARG A 35 -11.35 -15.62 20.17
CA ARG A 35 -10.61 -15.12 19.01
C ARG A 35 -9.75 -13.91 19.36
N ALA A 36 -10.30 -12.94 20.09
CA ALA A 36 -9.57 -11.75 20.49
C ALA A 36 -8.34 -12.07 21.33
N LYS A 37 -8.47 -13.00 22.29
CA LYS A 37 -7.34 -13.52 23.06
C LYS A 37 -6.25 -14.07 22.15
N ARG A 38 -6.59 -14.91 21.17
CA ARG A 38 -5.60 -15.50 20.24
C ARG A 38 -4.91 -14.44 19.37
N GLN A 39 -5.66 -13.45 18.87
CA GLN A 39 -5.11 -12.34 18.09
C GLN A 39 -4.18 -11.45 18.92
N LEU A 40 -4.53 -11.18 20.17
CA LEU A 40 -3.68 -10.50 21.14
C LEU A 40 -2.36 -11.24 21.34
N ILE A 41 -2.41 -12.56 21.53
CA ILE A 41 -1.20 -13.37 21.68
C ILE A 41 -0.37 -13.37 20.40
N ALA A 42 -0.98 -13.62 19.24
CA ALA A 42 -0.26 -13.65 17.96
C ALA A 42 0.43 -12.30 17.66
N GLY A 43 -0.28 -11.19 17.91
CA GLY A 43 0.27 -9.85 17.76
C GLY A 43 1.40 -9.57 18.76
N ASP A 44 1.24 -9.96 20.02
CA ASP A 44 2.27 -9.81 21.05
C ASP A 44 3.53 -10.60 20.71
N LEU A 45 3.39 -11.85 20.24
CA LEU A 45 4.50 -12.70 19.79
C LEU A 45 5.26 -12.10 18.60
N ILE A 46 4.57 -11.67 17.55
CA ILE A 46 5.22 -11.00 16.41
C ILE A 46 5.95 -9.73 16.87
N SER A 47 5.34 -8.98 17.78
CA SER A 47 5.95 -7.76 18.29
C SER A 47 7.20 -8.06 19.14
N LEU A 48 7.18 -9.14 19.92
CA LEU A 48 8.34 -9.63 20.68
C LEU A 48 9.47 -10.10 19.76
N LEU A 49 9.15 -10.84 18.69
CA LEU A 49 10.12 -11.27 17.67
C LEU A 49 10.78 -10.09 16.94
N ASN A 50 10.07 -8.97 16.76
CA ASN A 50 10.60 -7.77 16.10
C ASN A 50 11.35 -6.79 17.03
N GLN A 51 11.55 -7.12 18.32
CA GLN A 51 12.14 -6.16 19.29
C GLN A 51 13.61 -5.82 19.01
N ASP A 52 14.36 -6.76 18.43
CA ASP A 52 15.81 -6.64 18.22
C ASP A 52 16.20 -6.19 16.80
N GLY A 53 15.25 -5.61 16.05
CA GLY A 53 15.49 -5.08 14.70
C GLY A 53 15.27 -6.09 13.57
N ASP A 54 14.90 -7.33 13.91
CA ASP A 54 14.41 -8.29 12.93
C ASP A 54 13.11 -7.81 12.28
N THR A 55 12.89 -8.25 11.04
CA THR A 55 11.71 -7.89 10.25
C THR A 55 10.94 -9.15 9.87
N TRP A 56 10.03 -9.54 10.75
CA TRP A 56 9.13 -10.68 10.54
C TRP A 56 7.89 -10.26 9.75
N GLU A 57 7.62 -10.96 8.66
CA GLU A 57 6.44 -10.80 7.81
C GLU A 57 5.42 -11.91 8.13
N ALA A 58 4.13 -11.56 8.06
CA ALA A 58 3.06 -12.53 8.14
C ALA A 58 2.67 -13.02 6.72
N THR A 59 2.57 -14.33 6.54
CA THR A 59 2.35 -14.95 5.21
C THR A 59 1.05 -15.75 5.12
N GLY A 60 0.11 -15.52 6.06
CA GLY A 60 -0.98 -16.45 6.37
C GLY A 60 -2.38 -15.87 6.36
N SER A 61 -3.30 -16.66 6.94
CA SER A 61 -4.69 -16.27 7.18
C SER A 61 -4.69 -15.09 8.16
N ASN A 62 -4.68 -13.86 7.65
CA ASN A 62 -4.56 -12.66 8.46
C ASN A 62 -5.66 -12.65 9.55
N PRO A 63 -5.32 -12.45 10.84
CA PRO A 63 -6.34 -12.32 11.86
C PRO A 63 -7.17 -11.07 11.56
N LEU A 64 -8.37 -11.30 11.02
CA LEU A 64 -9.32 -10.24 10.69
C LEU A 64 -9.68 -9.47 11.96
N ALA A 65 -9.70 -8.14 11.89
CA ALA A 65 -10.17 -7.31 12.99
C ALA A 65 -11.66 -7.58 13.28
N ALA A 66 -11.99 -7.71 14.56
CA ALA A 66 -13.27 -7.26 15.08
C ALA A 66 -13.25 -5.73 15.20
N TYR A 67 -14.39 -5.06 15.07
CA TYR A 67 -14.48 -3.65 14.72
C TYR A 67 -14.37 -2.65 15.90
N ALA A 68 -13.87 -1.44 15.61
CA ALA A 68 -14.26 -0.17 16.24
C ALA A 68 -14.01 1.01 15.25
N GLU A 69 -15.05 1.32 14.44
CA GLU A 69 -15.31 2.51 13.60
C GLU A 69 -14.18 3.22 12.79
N SER A 70 -14.19 3.05 11.46
CA SER A 70 -14.74 4.02 10.48
C SER A 70 -14.41 3.59 9.05
N TRP A 71 -15.40 2.96 8.42
CA TRP A 71 -15.49 2.72 6.97
C TRP A 71 -16.07 3.99 6.31
N PRO A 72 -15.71 4.33 5.06
CA PRO A 72 -16.32 5.48 4.36
C PRO A 72 -17.84 5.30 4.20
N ALA A 73 -18.60 6.36 4.46
CA ALA A 73 -20.07 6.39 4.53
C ALA A 73 -20.83 6.07 3.22
N THR A 74 -20.19 5.47 2.21
CA THR A 74 -20.81 5.14 0.91
C THR A 74 -20.85 3.65 0.58
N ALA A 75 -20.54 2.75 1.52
CA ALA A 75 -20.90 1.34 1.38
C ALA A 75 -22.18 1.07 2.19
N GLY A 76 -23.32 0.96 1.51
CA GLY A 76 -24.54 0.48 2.14
C GLY A 76 -24.44 -1.03 2.34
N GLY A 77 -24.55 -1.49 3.58
CA GLY A 77 -24.53 -2.91 3.97
C GLY A 77 -23.80 -3.10 5.30
N ASP A 78 -24.55 -3.50 6.34
CA ASP A 78 -24.01 -3.87 7.64
C ASP A 78 -23.22 -5.18 7.50
N ILE A 79 -21.91 -5.19 7.76
CA ILE A 79 -21.15 -6.45 7.81
C ILE A 79 -21.71 -7.34 8.93
N ASP A 80 -22.44 -8.39 8.55
CA ASP A 80 -23.15 -9.35 9.41
C ASP A 80 -22.32 -10.67 9.61
N PRO A 81 -22.79 -11.72 10.30
CA PRO A 81 -22.18 -12.43 11.43
C PRO A 81 -21.16 -13.56 11.10
N VAL A 82 -20.34 -13.43 10.05
CA VAL A 82 -19.47 -14.52 9.53
C VAL A 82 -18.21 -14.84 10.36
N TYR A 83 -18.03 -14.21 11.52
CA TYR A 83 -16.77 -14.34 12.27
C TYR A 83 -16.61 -15.61 13.14
N GLU A 84 -17.54 -16.56 13.10
CA GLU A 84 -17.32 -17.95 13.56
C GLU A 84 -16.71 -18.83 12.46
N MET A 85 -15.39 -18.74 12.28
CA MET A 85 -14.64 -19.79 11.59
C MET A 85 -13.44 -20.20 12.44
N ALA A 86 -13.68 -21.17 13.31
CA ALA A 86 -12.86 -21.62 14.43
C ALA A 86 -11.49 -22.26 14.08
N ARG A 87 -10.95 -22.06 12.86
CA ARG A 87 -9.61 -22.54 12.50
C ARG A 87 -8.62 -21.45 12.11
N THR A 88 -9.03 -20.35 11.45
CA THR A 88 -8.08 -19.30 11.01
C THR A 88 -7.47 -18.48 12.13
N ALA A 89 -8.06 -18.51 13.33
CA ALA A 89 -7.54 -17.79 14.48
C ALA A 89 -6.46 -18.58 15.27
N ASN A 90 -6.14 -19.82 14.86
CA ASN A 90 -5.26 -20.70 15.63
C ASN A 90 -3.83 -20.79 15.09
N ASP A 91 -3.61 -20.37 13.84
CA ASP A 91 -2.35 -20.57 13.14
C ASP A 91 -1.77 -19.21 12.76
N LEU A 92 -0.47 -19.04 12.98
CA LEU A 92 0.28 -17.84 12.66
C LEU A 92 1.39 -18.18 11.66
N ASP A 93 1.16 -17.92 10.38
CA ASP A 93 2.19 -18.10 9.37
C ASP A 93 3.17 -16.91 9.36
N ILE A 94 4.45 -17.17 9.59
CA ILE A 94 5.50 -16.14 9.63
C ILE A 94 6.69 -16.46 8.73
N TYR A 95 7.40 -15.40 8.38
CA TYR A 95 8.56 -15.42 7.48
C TYR A 95 9.57 -14.34 7.88
N ASN A 96 10.87 -14.56 7.66
CA ASN A 96 11.90 -13.54 7.80
C ASN A 96 12.89 -13.62 6.63
N SER A 97 12.93 -12.59 5.78
CA SER A 97 13.76 -12.59 4.57
C SER A 97 15.26 -12.41 4.80
N ALA A 98 15.67 -11.98 5.99
CA ALA A 98 17.08 -11.73 6.30
C ALA A 98 17.86 -13.01 6.62
N PHE A 99 17.18 -14.13 6.86
CA PHE A 99 17.82 -15.37 7.26
C PHE A 99 18.27 -16.19 6.06
N ASP A 100 19.50 -16.69 6.13
CA ASP A 100 20.08 -17.60 5.15
C ASP A 100 19.32 -18.94 5.11
N ALA A 101 19.13 -19.50 3.92
CA ALA A 101 18.32 -20.70 3.71
C ALA A 101 18.90 -21.95 4.39
N ASP A 102 20.23 -22.08 4.48
CA ASP A 102 20.89 -23.26 5.04
C ASP A 102 20.79 -23.28 6.58
N GLU A 103 20.71 -22.11 7.20
CA GLU A 103 20.59 -21.93 8.66
C GLU A 103 19.17 -21.50 9.11
N TYR A 104 18.22 -21.46 8.17
CA TYR A 104 16.92 -20.82 8.38
C TYR A 104 16.14 -21.41 9.56
N VAL A 105 16.06 -22.75 9.60
CA VAL A 105 15.31 -23.47 10.63
C VAL A 105 15.88 -23.22 12.02
N ASP A 106 17.21 -23.19 12.15
CA ASP A 106 17.88 -22.98 13.43
C ASP A 106 17.75 -21.52 13.88
N LYS A 107 17.91 -20.54 12.98
CA LYS A 107 17.69 -19.12 13.29
C LYS A 107 16.26 -18.83 13.72
N VAL A 108 15.28 -19.41 13.03
CA VAL A 108 13.88 -19.24 13.42
C VAL A 108 13.59 -19.92 14.75
N ARG A 109 14.12 -21.12 14.98
CA ARG A 109 14.01 -21.81 16.27
C ARG A 109 14.58 -20.94 17.39
N ASP A 110 15.77 -20.41 17.23
CA ASP A 110 16.44 -19.59 18.25
C ASP A 110 15.63 -18.31 18.55
N ALA A 111 15.11 -17.65 17.51
CA ALA A 111 14.24 -16.48 17.69
C ALA A 111 12.94 -16.82 18.44
N ILE A 112 12.29 -17.93 18.10
CA ILE A 112 11.08 -18.38 18.81
C ILE A 112 11.42 -18.76 20.26
N LEU A 113 12.51 -19.48 20.51
CA LEU A 113 12.92 -19.89 21.86
C LEU A 113 13.35 -18.72 22.75
N ALA A 114 13.87 -17.63 22.15
CA ALA A 114 14.15 -16.39 22.87
C ALA A 114 12.87 -15.75 23.44
N VAL A 115 11.76 -15.86 22.72
CA VAL A 115 10.45 -15.31 23.12
C VAL A 115 9.60 -16.30 23.90
N ALA A 116 9.70 -17.60 23.60
CA ALA A 116 8.90 -18.68 24.15
C ALA A 116 9.80 -19.91 24.42
N PRO A 117 10.45 -19.99 25.60
CA PRO A 117 11.39 -21.07 25.91
C PRO A 117 10.74 -22.45 25.90
N GLU A 118 11.55 -23.49 25.68
CA GLU A 118 11.06 -24.87 25.66
C GLU A 118 10.71 -25.38 27.07
N GLY A 119 9.59 -26.10 27.18
CA GLY A 119 9.19 -26.77 28.42
C GLY A 119 8.82 -25.81 29.56
N ARG A 120 9.27 -26.10 30.79
CA ARG A 120 9.05 -25.21 31.95
C ARG A 120 10.12 -24.13 31.96
N ALA A 121 9.80 -22.97 31.38
CA ALA A 121 10.71 -21.82 31.37
C ALA A 121 11.12 -21.39 32.79
N PRO A 122 12.37 -20.92 32.99
CA PRO A 122 12.78 -20.22 34.20
C PRO A 122 11.96 -18.94 34.40
N LEU A 123 11.98 -18.43 35.63
CA LEU A 123 11.21 -17.28 36.12
C LEU A 123 11.17 -16.06 35.19
N ASP A 124 12.25 -15.82 34.46
CA ASP A 124 12.48 -14.59 33.71
C ASP A 124 12.20 -14.74 32.19
N GLY A 125 11.94 -15.96 31.71
CA GLY A 125 11.71 -16.24 30.29
C GLY A 125 10.23 -16.33 29.91
N GLY A 126 9.94 -16.05 28.64
CA GLY A 126 8.62 -16.33 28.07
C GLY A 126 7.50 -15.39 28.50
N VAL A 127 7.78 -14.16 28.92
CA VAL A 127 6.76 -13.26 29.49
C VAL A 127 6.07 -12.44 28.40
N GLY A 128 4.75 -12.57 28.28
CA GLY A 128 3.92 -11.86 27.29
C GLY A 128 2.89 -10.92 27.91
N LEU A 129 2.33 -10.02 27.10
CA LEU A 129 1.26 -9.08 27.47
C LEU A 129 1.50 -8.35 28.81
N GLY A 130 2.72 -7.84 29.00
CA GLY A 130 3.08 -7.10 30.22
C GLY A 130 3.07 -7.92 31.51
N GLY A 131 3.19 -9.25 31.41
CA GLY A 131 3.24 -10.16 32.56
C GLY A 131 1.94 -10.91 32.85
N LEU A 132 0.92 -10.80 31.99
CA LEU A 132 -0.34 -11.52 32.17
C LEU A 132 -0.27 -13.00 31.76
N VAL A 133 0.63 -13.34 30.85
CA VAL A 133 0.76 -14.69 30.30
C VAL A 133 2.22 -15.10 30.23
N ARG A 134 2.45 -16.41 30.17
CA ARG A 134 3.73 -17.02 29.84
C ARG A 134 3.61 -17.88 28.59
N TYR A 135 4.55 -17.71 27.68
CA TYR A 135 4.71 -18.51 26.48
C TYR A 135 5.73 -19.61 26.71
N THR A 136 5.36 -20.83 26.31
CA THR A 136 6.29 -21.96 26.25
C THR A 136 6.11 -22.69 24.94
N THR A 137 7.22 -23.12 24.33
CA THR A 137 7.17 -23.87 23.08
C THR A 137 7.14 -25.37 23.34
N ARG A 138 6.34 -26.10 22.55
CA ARG A 138 6.35 -27.57 22.44
C ARG A 138 6.12 -28.02 20.99
N ASP A 139 6.31 -29.33 20.77
CA ASP A 139 6.01 -30.00 19.50
C ASP A 139 6.66 -29.36 18.26
N VAL A 140 7.93 -28.95 18.37
CA VAL A 140 8.71 -28.41 17.25
C VAL A 140 8.89 -29.49 16.18
N LYS A 141 8.23 -29.31 15.05
CA LYS A 141 8.28 -30.24 13.91
C LYS A 141 8.87 -29.54 12.72
N VAL A 142 9.91 -30.13 12.13
CA VAL A 142 10.47 -29.67 10.86
C VAL A 142 10.09 -30.69 9.80
N ALA A 143 9.29 -30.28 8.82
CA ALA A 143 8.94 -31.11 7.69
C ALA A 143 10.15 -31.34 6.79
N GLY A 144 10.17 -32.43 6.01
CA GLY A 144 11.22 -32.69 5.03
C GLY A 144 11.36 -31.60 3.95
N SER A 145 10.34 -30.76 3.78
CA SER A 145 10.34 -29.55 2.94
C SER A 145 11.03 -28.34 3.59
N GLY A 146 11.54 -28.48 4.82
CA GLY A 146 12.16 -27.43 5.64
C GLY A 146 11.19 -26.42 6.26
N HIS A 147 9.87 -26.57 6.05
CA HIS A 147 8.84 -25.90 6.83
C HIS A 147 8.93 -26.30 8.31
N ALA A 148 8.84 -25.35 9.24
CA ALA A 148 8.84 -25.64 10.66
C ALA A 148 7.51 -25.24 11.30
N VAL A 149 6.98 -26.09 12.17
CA VAL A 149 5.74 -25.88 12.91
C VAL A 149 6.08 -25.89 14.40
N PHE A 150 5.66 -24.84 15.10
CA PHE A 150 5.85 -24.69 16.54
C PHE A 150 4.49 -24.59 17.21
N THR A 151 4.28 -25.30 18.31
CA THR A 151 3.13 -25.06 19.16
C THR A 151 3.56 -24.19 20.33
N VAL A 152 3.01 -22.98 20.42
CA VAL A 152 3.22 -22.11 21.58
C VAL A 152 2.03 -22.26 22.52
N ASP A 153 2.30 -22.80 23.71
CA ASP A 153 1.35 -22.82 24.79
C ASP A 153 1.35 -21.49 25.53
N VAL A 154 0.15 -20.96 25.75
CA VAL A 154 -0.11 -19.73 26.49
C VAL A 154 -0.62 -20.12 27.86
N HIS A 155 0.09 -19.69 28.89
CA HIS A 155 -0.27 -19.97 30.27
C HIS A 155 -0.58 -18.68 31.04
N PRO A 156 -1.82 -18.48 31.48
CA PRO A 156 -2.18 -17.37 32.35
C PRO A 156 -1.36 -17.34 33.64
N VAL A 157 -0.86 -16.16 34.02
CA VAL A 157 -0.19 -15.94 35.30
C VAL A 157 -1.24 -15.78 36.40
N ASP A 158 -1.05 -16.51 37.50
CA ASP A 158 -1.88 -16.45 38.71
C ASP A 158 -1.23 -15.48 39.72
N ASP A 159 -1.73 -14.25 39.75
CA ASP A 159 -1.25 -13.21 40.67
C ASP A 159 -1.44 -13.59 42.16
N THR A 160 -2.30 -14.56 42.50
CA THR A 160 -2.51 -15.01 43.90
C THR A 160 -1.43 -15.97 44.40
N ARG A 161 -0.72 -16.60 43.48
CA ARG A 161 0.38 -17.55 43.75
C ARG A 161 1.76 -16.90 43.58
N GLY A 162 1.80 -15.58 43.41
CA GLY A 162 3.02 -14.80 43.13
C GLY A 162 3.52 -14.99 41.69
N PRO A 163 4.64 -14.34 41.30
CA PRO A 163 5.17 -14.34 39.92
C PRO A 163 5.58 -15.74 39.38
N LEU A 164 5.53 -16.76 40.24
CA LEU A 164 5.81 -18.18 39.98
C LEU A 164 4.57 -19.03 39.73
N GLY A 165 3.39 -18.53 40.06
CA GLY A 165 2.15 -19.29 39.99
C GLY A 165 1.57 -19.26 38.59
N VAL A 166 1.72 -20.33 37.83
CA VAL A 166 0.98 -20.51 36.57
C VAL A 166 -0.25 -21.36 36.85
N ARG A 167 -1.42 -20.90 36.40
CA ARG A 167 -2.66 -21.70 36.49
C ARG A 167 -2.70 -22.62 35.27
N ARG A 168 -2.53 -23.94 35.47
CA ARG A 168 -2.57 -24.94 34.39
C ARG A 168 -3.99 -25.29 33.92
N ASP A 169 -4.98 -25.01 34.76
CA ASP A 169 -6.34 -25.51 34.57
C ASP A 169 -7.31 -24.34 34.32
N GLY A 170 -8.02 -24.41 33.18
CA GLY A 170 -9.18 -23.60 32.84
C GLY A 170 -9.06 -22.81 31.54
N ASP A 171 -7.93 -22.11 31.33
CA ASP A 171 -7.81 -21.06 30.30
C ASP A 171 -6.52 -21.12 29.46
N SER A 172 -5.63 -22.10 29.68
CA SER A 172 -4.48 -22.29 28.80
C SER A 172 -4.94 -22.75 27.42
N PHE A 173 -4.28 -22.23 26.39
CA PHE A 173 -4.52 -22.62 25.02
C PHE A 173 -3.22 -22.63 24.24
N SER A 174 -3.25 -23.26 23.07
CA SER A 174 -2.11 -23.32 22.17
C SER A 174 -2.42 -22.57 20.89
N ILE A 175 -1.39 -22.00 20.31
CA ILE A 175 -1.37 -21.48 18.95
C ILE A 175 -0.28 -22.19 18.16
N GLU A 176 -0.57 -22.50 16.91
CA GLU A 176 0.38 -23.07 15.98
C GLU A 176 1.09 -21.93 15.25
N ILE A 177 2.41 -21.99 15.14
CA ILE A 177 3.21 -21.05 14.37
C ILE A 177 3.83 -21.83 13.22
N ASP A 178 3.44 -21.44 12.01
CA ASP A 178 3.88 -22.04 10.76
C ASP A 178 4.98 -21.16 10.15
N VAL A 179 6.19 -21.67 10.11
CA VAL A 179 7.36 -20.96 9.63
C VAL A 179 7.63 -21.37 8.19
N LYS A 180 7.34 -20.46 7.25
CA LYS A 180 7.57 -20.71 5.84
C LYS A 180 9.04 -20.47 5.49
N LEU A 181 9.60 -21.35 4.66
CA LEU A 181 10.94 -21.15 4.10
C LEU A 181 10.96 -20.00 3.09
N PRO A 182 12.11 -19.31 2.92
CA PRO A 182 12.26 -18.31 1.87
C PRO A 182 11.97 -18.83 0.46
N THR A 183 12.30 -20.08 0.20
CA THR A 183 12.06 -20.73 -1.10
C THR A 183 10.57 -21.01 -1.38
N MET A 184 9.74 -21.09 -0.33
CA MET A 184 8.29 -21.28 -0.44
C MET A 184 7.54 -19.96 -0.60
N ILE A 185 8.16 -18.84 -0.22
CA ILE A 185 7.57 -17.50 -0.27
C ILE A 185 7.96 -16.81 -1.57
N GLN A 186 6.97 -16.61 -2.44
CA GLN A 186 7.14 -15.69 -3.57
C GLN A 186 6.91 -14.25 -3.13
N ARG A 187 7.69 -13.37 -3.75
CA ARG A 187 7.65 -11.92 -3.59
C ARG A 187 7.56 -11.28 -4.96
N THR A 188 6.38 -11.35 -5.57
CA THR A 188 6.14 -10.73 -6.89
C THR A 188 6.09 -9.20 -6.82
N SER A 189 6.07 -8.62 -5.62
CA SER A 189 6.34 -7.21 -5.38
C SER A 189 6.82 -6.94 -3.96
N GLU A 190 6.91 -5.67 -3.59
CA GLU A 190 7.18 -5.26 -2.21
C GLU A 190 6.05 -5.65 -1.26
N SER A 191 6.44 -6.00 -0.04
CA SER A 191 5.56 -6.34 1.07
C SER A 191 4.90 -5.07 1.59
N GLU A 192 3.59 -5.11 1.85
CA GLU A 192 2.83 -3.95 2.32
C GLU A 192 2.62 -4.03 3.83
N ARG A 193 2.66 -2.90 4.54
CA ARG A 193 2.19 -2.90 5.93
C ARG A 193 0.70 -3.15 5.96
N ALA A 194 0.27 -4.05 6.84
CA ALA A 194 -1.15 -4.19 7.14
C ALA A 194 -1.69 -2.80 7.50
N ARG A 195 -2.73 -2.34 6.81
CA ARG A 195 -3.38 -1.05 7.12
C ARG A 195 -4.06 -1.04 8.49
N ARG A 196 -4.06 -2.17 9.21
CA ARG A 196 -4.81 -2.42 10.44
C ARG A 196 -4.01 -3.31 11.39
N SER A 197 -4.29 -3.18 12.69
CA SER A 197 -3.70 -4.00 13.74
C SER A 197 -4.12 -5.47 13.63
N LEU A 198 -3.23 -6.42 13.92
CA LEU A 198 -3.58 -7.84 14.12
C LEU A 198 -4.58 -8.02 15.27
N VAL A 199 -4.55 -7.09 16.23
CA VAL A 199 -5.48 -7.02 17.34
C VAL A 199 -6.62 -6.07 16.96
N GLY A 200 -7.80 -6.64 16.68
CA GLY A 200 -8.98 -5.86 16.30
C GLY A 200 -9.63 -5.05 17.43
N VAL A 201 -9.23 -5.26 18.67
CA VAL A 201 -9.79 -4.53 19.82
C VAL A 201 -8.86 -3.43 20.30
N GLN A 202 -9.42 -2.25 20.53
CA GLN A 202 -8.70 -1.17 21.19
C GLN A 202 -8.65 -1.45 22.69
N LEU A 203 -7.44 -1.65 23.22
CA LEU A 203 -7.20 -1.87 24.65
C LEU A 203 -6.30 -0.75 25.19
N PRO A 204 -6.56 -0.24 26.41
CA PRO A 204 -5.68 0.74 27.05
C PRO A 204 -4.23 0.29 27.08
N GLY A 205 -3.30 1.15 26.67
CA GLY A 205 -1.87 0.85 26.62
C GLY A 205 -1.41 -0.10 25.50
N LEU A 206 -2.30 -0.61 24.65
CA LEU A 206 -1.92 -1.41 23.49
C LEU A 206 -1.87 -0.51 22.23
N GLN A 207 -0.69 -0.38 21.65
CA GLN A 207 -0.50 0.27 20.35
C GLN A 207 -0.87 -0.69 19.21
N PRO A 208 -1.33 -0.19 18.06
CA PRO A 208 -1.63 -1.02 16.88
C PRO A 208 -0.42 -1.85 16.44
N ILE A 209 -0.62 -3.17 16.27
CA ILE A 209 0.41 -4.09 15.79
C ILE A 209 0.19 -4.34 14.30
N THR A 210 0.90 -3.60 13.45
CA THR A 210 0.77 -3.63 11.99
C THR A 210 1.96 -4.36 11.34
N PRO A 211 1.91 -5.70 11.22
CA PRO A 211 3.00 -6.45 10.59
C PRO A 211 3.12 -6.10 9.11
N LEU A 212 4.28 -6.41 8.55
CA LEU A 212 4.41 -6.51 7.11
C LEU A 212 3.67 -7.75 6.62
N LEU A 213 2.90 -7.56 5.57
CA LEU A 213 2.23 -8.63 4.86
C LEU A 213 3.06 -9.00 3.66
N ARG A 214 3.18 -10.31 3.41
CA ARG A 214 3.55 -10.81 2.08
C ARG A 214 2.70 -10.08 1.03
N PRO A 215 3.25 -9.73 -0.17
CA PRO A 215 2.49 -8.99 -1.17
C PRO A 215 1.09 -9.56 -1.33
N VAL A 216 0.07 -8.70 -1.29
CA VAL A 216 -1.33 -9.15 -1.22
C VAL A 216 -1.70 -10.05 -2.41
N ALA A 217 -1.12 -9.78 -3.58
CA ALA A 217 -1.24 -10.62 -4.77
C ALA A 217 -0.73 -12.05 -4.53
N ASP A 218 0.40 -12.21 -3.83
CA ASP A 218 0.97 -13.52 -3.49
C ASP A 218 0.12 -14.25 -2.45
N LEU A 219 -0.45 -13.52 -1.47
CA LEU A 219 -1.40 -14.09 -0.50
C LEU A 219 -2.67 -14.59 -1.20
N ALA A 220 -3.26 -13.78 -2.07
CA ALA A 220 -4.44 -14.16 -2.83
C ALA A 220 -4.17 -15.37 -3.76
N ALA A 221 -3.02 -15.37 -4.44
CA ALA A 221 -2.59 -16.49 -5.27
C ALA A 221 -2.45 -17.79 -4.47
N ASP A 222 -1.93 -17.71 -3.24
CA ASP A 222 -1.81 -18.86 -2.35
C ASP A 222 -3.16 -19.47 -1.97
N LYS A 223 -4.15 -18.62 -1.60
CA LYS A 223 -5.51 -19.08 -1.30
C LYS A 223 -6.21 -19.66 -2.53
N MET A 224 -6.02 -19.04 -3.69
CA MET A 224 -6.56 -19.54 -4.96
C MET A 224 -5.93 -20.88 -5.36
N ALA A 225 -4.61 -21.04 -5.23
CA ALA A 225 -3.91 -22.30 -5.49
C ALA A 225 -4.34 -23.40 -4.52
N ALA A 226 -4.50 -23.06 -3.24
CA ALA A 226 -5.00 -23.97 -2.20
C ALA A 226 -6.40 -24.53 -2.50
N LEU A 227 -7.29 -23.72 -3.09
CA LEU A 227 -8.62 -24.15 -3.54
C LEU A 227 -8.57 -25.02 -4.82
N ALA A 228 -7.44 -25.01 -5.54
CA ALA A 228 -7.27 -25.62 -6.86
C ALA A 228 -6.51 -26.97 -6.86
N CYS A 229 -5.73 -27.23 -5.82
CA CYS A 229 -4.99 -28.48 -5.68
C CYS A 229 -5.94 -29.62 -5.24
N GLN A 230 -5.75 -30.81 -5.82
CA GLN A 230 -6.55 -31.99 -5.44
C GLN A 230 -6.33 -32.38 -3.98
N PRO A 231 -7.34 -32.97 -3.31
CA PRO A 231 -7.18 -33.55 -1.98
C PRO A 231 -6.09 -34.63 -2.02
N GLY A 232 -5.01 -34.48 -1.25
CA GLY A 232 -3.99 -35.52 -1.15
C GLY A 232 -2.55 -35.09 -0.85
N VAL A 233 -2.22 -33.80 -0.94
CA VAL A 233 -0.91 -33.30 -0.47
C VAL A 233 -1.09 -32.77 0.96
N GLY A 234 -0.93 -33.66 1.94
CA GLY A 234 -1.08 -33.37 3.37
C GLY A 234 -2.18 -34.23 4.01
N ASP A 235 -1.80 -35.00 5.03
CA ASP A 235 -2.63 -36.00 5.68
C ASP A 235 -3.99 -35.43 6.12
N GLY A 236 -5.05 -35.96 5.51
CA GLY A 236 -6.40 -35.94 6.04
C GLY A 236 -7.00 -34.56 6.26
N ILE A 237 -7.78 -34.07 5.28
CA ILE A 237 -9.13 -33.56 5.49
C ILE A 237 -9.78 -33.25 4.13
N LEU A 238 -10.83 -34.02 3.80
CA LEU A 238 -11.87 -33.74 2.79
C LEU A 238 -12.80 -32.58 3.24
N ALA A 239 -12.32 -31.63 4.05
CA ALA A 239 -13.06 -30.41 4.33
C ALA A 239 -12.68 -29.41 3.24
N PRO A 240 -13.68 -28.80 2.58
CA PRO A 240 -13.41 -27.61 1.79
C PRO A 240 -12.64 -26.63 2.66
N ARG A 241 -11.61 -26.00 2.10
CA ARG A 241 -10.78 -25.03 2.81
C ARG A 241 -11.55 -23.72 2.97
N PHE A 242 -12.63 -23.79 3.75
CA PHE A 242 -13.54 -22.69 4.04
C PHE A 242 -12.80 -21.45 4.56
N LYS A 243 -11.66 -21.66 5.25
CA LYS A 243 -10.74 -20.59 5.63
C LYS A 243 -10.23 -19.78 4.44
N ASP A 244 -9.83 -20.45 3.37
CA ASP A 244 -9.23 -19.79 2.20
C ASP A 244 -10.30 -19.03 1.40
N ILE A 245 -11.55 -19.51 1.42
CA ILE A 245 -12.71 -18.78 0.88
C ILE A 245 -12.95 -17.48 1.67
N ALA A 246 -12.91 -17.54 2.99
CA ALA A 246 -13.08 -16.36 3.84
C ALA A 246 -11.90 -15.37 3.71
N ASP A 247 -10.67 -15.86 3.61
CA ASP A 247 -9.48 -15.04 3.35
C ASP A 247 -9.62 -14.30 2.00
N LEU A 248 -10.09 -14.99 0.96
CA LEU A 248 -10.35 -14.38 -0.35
C LEU A 248 -11.46 -13.33 -0.30
N TYR A 249 -12.56 -13.62 0.40
CA TYR A 249 -13.62 -12.63 0.61
C TYR A 249 -13.09 -11.36 1.25
N TYR A 250 -12.27 -11.52 2.30
CA TYR A 250 -11.69 -10.40 3.00
C TYR A 250 -10.72 -9.61 2.12
N ILE A 251 -9.83 -10.28 1.41
CA ILE A 251 -8.91 -9.63 0.45
C ILE A 251 -9.74 -8.84 -0.57
N ALA A 252 -10.78 -9.43 -1.14
CA ALA A 252 -11.67 -8.77 -2.08
C ALA A 252 -12.43 -7.58 -1.45
N GLN A 253 -12.79 -7.63 -0.18
CA GLN A 253 -13.51 -6.54 0.48
C GLN A 253 -12.60 -5.39 0.95
N THR A 254 -11.28 -5.61 1.05
CA THR A 254 -10.43 -4.67 1.80
C THR A 254 -9.14 -4.26 1.12
N CYS A 255 -8.64 -5.06 0.19
CA CYS A 255 -7.31 -4.85 -0.37
C CYS A 255 -7.40 -4.55 -1.87
N PRO A 256 -6.72 -3.49 -2.36
CA PRO A 256 -6.50 -3.35 -3.78
C PRO A 256 -5.56 -4.46 -4.25
N VAL A 257 -5.92 -5.15 -5.33
CA VAL A 257 -5.10 -6.24 -5.90
C VAL A 257 -4.83 -5.95 -7.36
N ASP A 258 -3.55 -5.87 -7.71
CA ASP A 258 -3.12 -5.72 -9.10
C ASP A 258 -3.20 -7.08 -9.81
N GLY A 259 -3.93 -7.12 -10.93
CA GLY A 259 -4.19 -8.34 -11.69
C GLY A 259 -2.94 -8.92 -12.35
N ASP A 260 -1.98 -8.09 -12.80
CA ASP A 260 -0.72 -8.57 -13.37
C ASP A 260 0.13 -9.25 -12.30
N LYS A 261 0.25 -8.60 -11.13
CA LYS A 261 0.97 -9.18 -9.99
C LYS A 261 0.31 -10.47 -9.52
N LEU A 262 -1.03 -10.50 -9.39
CA LEU A 262 -1.77 -11.70 -8.99
C LEU A 262 -1.57 -12.86 -9.97
N ARG A 263 -1.58 -12.59 -11.27
CA ARG A 263 -1.34 -13.62 -12.29
C ARG A 263 0.09 -14.13 -12.27
N ASN A 264 1.08 -13.25 -12.13
CA ASN A 264 2.47 -13.67 -11.97
C ASN A 264 2.63 -14.53 -10.71
N ALA A 265 2.03 -14.11 -9.60
CA ALA A 265 2.03 -14.86 -8.35
C ALA A 265 1.38 -16.24 -8.49
N LEU A 266 0.27 -16.36 -9.23
CA LEU A 266 -0.38 -17.63 -9.54
C LEU A 266 0.48 -18.53 -10.42
N ALA A 267 1.12 -17.97 -11.46
CA ALA A 267 1.97 -18.71 -12.38
C ALA A 267 3.23 -19.27 -11.70
N GLU A 268 3.76 -18.52 -10.73
CA GLU A 268 4.95 -18.91 -9.99
C GLU A 268 4.63 -19.68 -8.70
N ASN A 269 3.35 -19.79 -8.30
CA ASN A 269 2.91 -20.34 -7.01
C ASN A 269 3.54 -21.71 -6.69
N TRP A 270 4.06 -21.85 -5.47
CA TRP A 270 4.82 -23.02 -5.04
C TRP A 270 3.95 -24.27 -5.04
N HIS A 271 2.76 -24.21 -4.43
CA HIS A 271 1.81 -25.33 -4.41
C HIS A 271 1.44 -25.79 -5.82
N TRP A 272 1.39 -24.84 -6.75
CA TRP A 272 1.07 -25.10 -8.14
C TRP A 272 2.22 -25.79 -8.90
N ARG A 273 3.45 -25.30 -8.72
CA ARG A 273 4.66 -25.91 -9.31
C ARG A 273 4.98 -27.29 -8.75
N GLU A 274 4.86 -27.48 -7.43
CA GLU A 274 5.07 -28.79 -6.78
C GLU A 274 4.09 -29.85 -7.27
N ALA A 275 2.86 -29.46 -7.61
CA ALA A 275 1.90 -30.35 -8.23
C ALA A 275 2.26 -30.74 -9.69
N GLY A 276 3.43 -30.32 -10.20
CA GLY A 276 3.91 -30.58 -11.55
C GLY A 276 3.13 -29.84 -12.64
N ARG A 277 2.42 -28.76 -12.28
CA ARG A 277 1.51 -28.03 -13.17
C ARG A 277 2.23 -26.81 -13.76
N SER A 278 1.91 -26.49 -15.02
CA SER A 278 2.46 -25.34 -15.76
C SER A 278 1.36 -24.36 -16.18
N GLY A 279 1.59 -23.05 -16.02
CA GLY A 279 0.61 -22.01 -16.34
C GLY A 279 -0.50 -21.89 -15.28
N PRO A 280 -1.39 -20.88 -15.35
CA PRO A 280 -2.44 -20.67 -14.35
C PRO A 280 -3.51 -21.80 -14.34
N PRO A 281 -4.18 -22.06 -13.19
CA PRO A 281 -5.27 -23.04 -13.07
C PRO A 281 -6.44 -22.82 -14.05
N TYR A 282 -7.18 -23.85 -14.45
CA TYR A 282 -8.49 -23.72 -15.12
C TYR A 282 -9.61 -23.52 -14.07
N PRO A 283 -10.57 -22.57 -14.23
CA PRO A 283 -11.03 -21.88 -15.43
C PRO A 283 -10.15 -20.72 -15.95
N TYR A 284 -9.04 -20.40 -15.30
CA TYR A 284 -8.15 -19.28 -15.66
C TYR A 284 -7.19 -19.59 -16.83
N ARG A 285 -7.68 -20.30 -17.84
CA ARG A 285 -7.10 -20.23 -19.18
C ARG A 285 -7.76 -19.09 -19.93
N PHE A 286 -6.95 -18.07 -20.20
CA PHE A 286 -7.28 -16.88 -20.95
C PHE A 286 -8.19 -17.15 -22.16
N TYR A 287 -9.27 -16.38 -22.26
CA TYR A 287 -10.20 -16.36 -23.39
C TYR A 287 -9.43 -16.34 -24.72
N GLY A 288 -9.53 -17.46 -25.45
CA GLY A 288 -8.80 -17.74 -26.69
C GLY A 288 -8.20 -19.14 -26.76
N GLN A 289 -8.00 -19.83 -25.63
CA GLN A 289 -7.61 -21.23 -25.64
C GLN A 289 -8.84 -22.16 -25.64
N ALA A 290 -8.72 -23.28 -26.36
CA ALA A 290 -9.71 -24.34 -26.50
C ALA A 290 -10.25 -24.86 -25.14
N PRO A 291 -11.40 -25.58 -25.11
CA PRO A 291 -11.90 -26.24 -23.89
C PRO A 291 -10.81 -27.04 -23.16
N ALA A 292 -11.03 -27.28 -21.86
CA ALA A 292 -10.10 -28.00 -20.99
C ALA A 292 -9.52 -29.24 -21.69
N GLN A 293 -8.19 -29.36 -21.74
CA GLN A 293 -7.53 -30.53 -22.34
C GLN A 293 -7.49 -31.70 -21.33
N ASP A 294 -7.27 -32.92 -21.84
CA ASP A 294 -7.05 -34.09 -21.01
C ASP A 294 -5.89 -33.85 -20.03
N GLY A 295 -6.17 -33.93 -18.72
CA GLY A 295 -5.20 -33.70 -17.64
C GLY A 295 -5.38 -32.39 -16.87
N GLU A 296 -6.29 -31.51 -17.29
CA GLU A 296 -6.61 -30.27 -16.57
C GLU A 296 -7.63 -30.47 -15.44
N THR A 297 -7.38 -29.86 -14.28
CA THR A 297 -8.29 -29.91 -13.12
C THR A 297 -9.10 -28.62 -13.04
N GLU A 298 -10.42 -28.73 -13.09
CA GLU A 298 -11.36 -27.63 -12.85
C GLU A 298 -11.38 -27.23 -11.37
N ILE A 299 -11.27 -25.93 -11.09
CA ILE A 299 -11.51 -25.40 -9.74
C ILE A 299 -13.01 -25.26 -9.51
N LEU A 300 -13.59 -26.21 -8.77
CA LEU A 300 -15.01 -26.25 -8.43
C LEU A 300 -15.35 -25.39 -7.20
N TRP A 301 -14.89 -24.14 -7.15
CA TRP A 301 -15.05 -23.27 -5.97
C TRP A 301 -16.53 -23.01 -5.62
N HIS A 302 -17.42 -23.02 -6.62
CA HIS A 302 -18.88 -22.92 -6.44
C HIS A 302 -19.45 -24.10 -5.62
N GLN A 303 -18.91 -25.32 -5.80
CA GLN A 303 -19.27 -26.48 -4.98
C GLN A 303 -18.79 -26.30 -3.54
N GLY A 304 -17.66 -25.61 -3.34
CA GLY A 304 -17.15 -25.23 -2.03
C GLY A 304 -18.13 -24.37 -1.24
N PHE A 305 -18.79 -23.39 -1.88
CA PHE A 305 -19.79 -22.53 -1.23
C PHE A 305 -21.07 -23.28 -0.84
N GLU A 306 -21.58 -24.16 -1.69
CA GLU A 306 -22.76 -24.98 -1.36
C GLU A 306 -22.47 -25.98 -0.23
N GLN A 307 -21.25 -26.56 -0.23
CA GLN A 307 -20.79 -27.40 0.88
C GLN A 307 -20.59 -26.60 2.17
N LEU A 308 -20.09 -25.36 2.07
CA LEU A 308 -19.93 -24.43 3.19
C LEU A 308 -21.29 -24.12 3.83
N ARG A 309 -22.26 -23.74 3.00
CA ARG A 309 -23.63 -23.41 3.42
C ARG A 309 -24.35 -24.61 4.02
N SER A 310 -24.16 -25.81 3.49
CA SER A 310 -24.84 -27.01 3.99
C SER A 310 -24.28 -27.50 5.34
N ARG A 311 -22.97 -27.33 5.59
CA ARG A 311 -22.26 -27.84 6.77
C ARG A 311 -22.22 -26.86 7.95
N ILE A 312 -22.23 -25.55 7.70
CA ILE A 312 -22.23 -24.53 8.77
C ILE A 312 -23.64 -23.99 8.92
N ALA A 313 -24.30 -24.35 10.03
CA ALA A 313 -25.70 -23.99 10.27
C ALA A 313 -25.93 -22.47 10.20
N GLN A 314 -24.98 -21.68 10.71
CA GLN A 314 -25.00 -20.22 10.72
C GLN A 314 -25.00 -19.60 9.32
N LEU A 315 -24.44 -20.28 8.31
CA LEU A 315 -24.38 -19.78 6.94
C LEU A 315 -25.65 -20.05 6.13
N LYS A 316 -26.53 -20.93 6.63
CA LYS A 316 -27.83 -21.16 5.99
C LYS A 316 -28.71 -19.91 6.05
N ASP A 317 -28.62 -19.21 7.18
CA ASP A 317 -29.43 -18.04 7.53
C ASP A 317 -28.63 -16.72 7.45
N TYR A 318 -27.39 -16.75 6.96
CA TYR A 318 -26.54 -15.57 6.83
C TYR A 318 -27.16 -14.61 5.78
N PRO A 319 -27.62 -13.39 6.18
CA PRO A 319 -28.44 -12.54 5.33
C PRO A 319 -27.78 -12.15 3.99
N GLU A 320 -26.45 -12.03 3.98
CA GLU A 320 -25.65 -11.55 2.84
C GLU A 320 -24.86 -12.67 2.16
N PHE A 321 -25.25 -13.94 2.30
CA PHE A 321 -24.41 -15.06 1.85
C PHE A 321 -24.28 -15.04 0.33
N GLY A 322 -25.36 -14.66 -0.34
CA GLY A 322 -25.37 -14.42 -1.78
C GLY A 322 -24.44 -13.27 -2.19
N GLU A 323 -24.31 -12.22 -1.38
CA GLU A 323 -23.37 -11.11 -1.64
C GLU A 323 -21.92 -11.52 -1.43
N MET A 324 -21.63 -12.30 -0.38
CA MET A 324 -20.31 -12.89 -0.17
C MET A 324 -19.89 -13.74 -1.38
N VAL A 325 -20.77 -14.66 -1.80
CA VAL A 325 -20.56 -15.49 -2.99
C VAL A 325 -20.38 -14.61 -4.22
N GLY A 326 -21.24 -13.60 -4.42
CA GLY A 326 -21.18 -12.68 -5.56
C GLY A 326 -19.89 -11.85 -5.62
N THR A 327 -19.42 -11.36 -4.48
CA THR A 327 -18.17 -10.59 -4.37
C THR A 327 -16.97 -11.44 -4.74
N ILE A 328 -16.88 -12.64 -4.17
CA ILE A 328 -15.76 -13.56 -4.44
C ILE A 328 -15.80 -14.02 -5.89
N THR A 329 -17.01 -14.32 -6.40
CA THR A 329 -17.22 -14.65 -7.82
C THR A 329 -16.71 -13.53 -8.72
N THR A 330 -17.10 -12.28 -8.46
CA THR A 330 -16.68 -11.12 -9.25
C THR A 330 -15.18 -10.88 -9.17
N PHE A 331 -14.59 -11.03 -7.98
CA PHE A 331 -13.14 -10.93 -7.77
C PHE A 331 -12.39 -11.99 -8.55
N LEU A 332 -12.81 -13.24 -8.44
CA LEU A 332 -12.18 -14.37 -9.11
C LEU A 332 -12.36 -14.29 -10.62
N ASP A 333 -13.59 -14.09 -11.12
CA ASP A 333 -13.88 -14.03 -12.54
C ASP A 333 -13.15 -12.88 -13.24
N GLY A 334 -13.09 -11.69 -12.62
CA GLY A 334 -12.36 -10.57 -13.21
C GLY A 334 -10.83 -10.70 -13.11
N ALA A 335 -10.29 -11.49 -12.17
CA ALA A 335 -8.88 -11.87 -12.21
C ALA A 335 -8.54 -12.74 -13.43
N ALA A 336 -9.54 -13.47 -13.95
CA ALA A 336 -9.46 -14.30 -15.16
C ALA A 336 -9.55 -13.49 -16.47
N ASP A 337 -10.21 -12.34 -16.43
CA ASP A 337 -10.37 -11.47 -17.59
C ASP A 337 -9.04 -10.73 -17.88
N GLN A 338 -8.61 -10.70 -19.15
CA GLN A 338 -7.32 -10.17 -19.61
C GLN A 338 -7.15 -8.65 -19.39
N SER A 339 -8.08 -7.99 -18.73
CA SER A 339 -7.90 -6.61 -18.35
C SER A 339 -6.76 -6.55 -17.32
N ASN A 340 -5.62 -5.96 -17.70
CA ASN A 340 -4.63 -5.46 -16.76
C ASN A 340 -5.40 -4.54 -15.83
N GLY A 341 -5.75 -4.97 -14.64
CA GLY A 341 -6.79 -4.38 -13.80
C GLY A 341 -6.31 -4.20 -12.38
N VAL A 342 -6.82 -3.21 -11.67
CA VAL A 342 -6.66 -3.16 -10.21
C VAL A 342 -8.04 -3.39 -9.62
N TRP A 343 -8.16 -4.43 -8.81
CA TRP A 343 -9.36 -4.67 -8.02
C TRP A 343 -9.59 -3.50 -7.07
N ASP A 344 -10.75 -2.86 -7.15
CA ASP A 344 -11.16 -1.81 -6.22
C ASP A 344 -12.12 -2.39 -5.17
N PRO A 345 -11.63 -2.67 -3.94
CA PRO A 345 -12.46 -3.23 -2.88
C PRO A 345 -13.63 -2.31 -2.52
N ALA A 346 -13.50 -0.99 -2.68
CA ALA A 346 -14.56 -0.04 -2.34
C ALA A 346 -15.75 -0.09 -3.32
N ARG A 347 -15.56 -0.69 -4.50
CA ARG A 347 -16.61 -0.84 -5.53
C ARG A 347 -16.96 -2.29 -5.81
N GLY A 348 -16.23 -3.24 -5.24
CA GLY A 348 -16.42 -4.67 -5.52
C GLY A 348 -16.24 -5.03 -7.00
N GLN A 349 -15.38 -4.30 -7.71
CA GLN A 349 -15.20 -4.50 -9.15
C GLN A 349 -13.74 -4.33 -9.57
N TRP A 350 -13.33 -5.08 -10.60
CA TRP A 350 -12.08 -4.84 -11.29
C TRP A 350 -12.19 -3.53 -12.05
N ARG A 351 -11.29 -2.61 -11.74
CA ARG A 351 -11.10 -1.46 -12.61
C ARG A 351 -10.08 -1.86 -13.65
N PRO A 352 -10.31 -1.51 -14.92
CA PRO A 352 -9.25 -1.59 -15.87
C PRO A 352 -8.10 -0.72 -15.33
N SER A 353 -6.92 -1.30 -15.19
CA SER A 353 -5.72 -0.54 -14.87
C SER A 353 -5.59 0.49 -15.98
N VAL A 354 -4.86 1.55 -15.68
CA VAL A 354 -4.51 2.55 -16.70
C VAL A 354 -3.98 1.87 -17.98
N ARG A 355 -3.33 0.70 -17.86
CA ARG A 355 -2.87 -0.13 -18.98
C ARG A 355 -4.01 -0.76 -19.81
N SER A 356 -5.11 -1.27 -19.23
CA SER A 356 -6.22 -1.86 -20.00
C SER A 356 -7.33 -0.87 -20.36
N GLU A 357 -7.50 0.25 -19.65
CA GLU A 357 -8.32 1.37 -20.15
C GLU A 357 -7.70 1.94 -21.43
N VAL A 358 -6.37 2.12 -21.41
CA VAL A 358 -5.60 2.50 -22.59
C VAL A 358 -5.62 1.39 -23.63
N SER A 359 -5.39 0.12 -23.28
CA SER A 359 -5.37 -0.99 -24.25
C SER A 359 -6.74 -1.34 -24.85
N SER A 360 -7.84 -1.17 -24.11
CA SER A 360 -9.22 -1.34 -24.62
C SER A 360 -9.63 -0.17 -25.51
N ALA A 361 -9.28 1.06 -25.12
CA ALA A 361 -9.41 2.23 -25.98
C ALA A 361 -8.55 2.11 -27.26
N MET A 362 -7.39 1.46 -27.19
CA MET A 362 -6.54 1.12 -28.33
C MET A 362 -7.14 0.02 -29.21
N SER A 363 -7.63 -1.09 -28.66
CA SER A 363 -8.22 -2.21 -29.42
C SER A 363 -9.55 -1.83 -30.10
N HIS A 364 -10.36 -0.97 -29.48
CA HIS A 364 -11.53 -0.38 -30.15
C HIS A 364 -11.15 0.65 -31.22
N ALA A 365 -10.00 1.32 -31.09
CA ALA A 365 -9.46 2.19 -32.14
C ALA A 365 -8.76 1.45 -33.29
N LEU A 366 -8.39 0.17 -33.08
CA LEU A 366 -7.56 -0.65 -33.99
C LEU A 366 -8.29 -1.88 -34.59
N SER A 367 -9.62 -1.99 -34.47
CA SER A 367 -10.36 -3.00 -35.24
C SER A 367 -10.22 -2.76 -36.77
N PRO A 368 -9.98 -3.79 -37.59
CA PRO A 368 -9.06 -3.67 -38.72
C PRO A 368 -9.76 -3.39 -40.06
N GLY A 369 -9.28 -2.37 -40.76
CA GLY A 369 -9.17 -2.40 -42.23
C GLY A 369 -7.76 -2.89 -42.60
N THR A 370 -7.63 -4.18 -42.88
CA THR A 370 -6.57 -4.89 -43.63
C THR A 370 -5.08 -4.56 -43.36
N ALA A 371 -4.41 -5.53 -42.73
CA ALA A 371 -3.05 -6.08 -42.96
C ALA A 371 -1.93 -5.17 -43.53
N ASP A 372 -0.84 -5.02 -42.79
CA ASP A 372 0.39 -5.82 -42.97
C ASP A 372 1.42 -5.51 -41.88
N LYS A 373 2.42 -6.41 -41.74
CA LYS A 373 3.50 -6.39 -40.73
C LYS A 373 4.17 -5.00 -40.60
N GLU A 374 4.12 -4.38 -39.41
CA GLU A 374 4.90 -3.17 -39.11
C GLU A 374 6.00 -3.40 -38.04
N PRO A 375 7.15 -2.69 -38.17
CA PRO A 375 8.36 -2.90 -37.36
C PRO A 375 8.26 -2.22 -35.98
N ILE A 376 9.14 -2.63 -35.06
CA ILE A 376 9.28 -2.05 -33.72
C ILE A 376 9.55 -0.54 -33.84
N VAL A 377 8.59 0.30 -33.43
CA VAL A 377 8.72 1.76 -33.43
C VAL A 377 9.62 2.18 -32.25
N PRO A 378 10.65 3.02 -32.45
CA PRO A 378 11.47 3.51 -31.35
C PRO A 378 10.66 4.39 -30.39
N MET A 379 10.93 4.24 -29.08
CA MET A 379 10.21 4.93 -28.00
C MET A 379 10.27 6.46 -28.20
N GLN A 380 9.13 7.14 -28.21
CA GLN A 380 9.06 8.59 -28.43
C GLN A 380 9.38 9.36 -27.15
N LYS A 381 10.28 10.36 -27.22
CA LYS A 381 10.66 11.21 -26.07
C LYS A 381 9.48 12.07 -25.56
N HIS A 382 9.46 12.32 -24.25
CA HIS A 382 8.50 13.17 -23.53
C HIS A 382 9.25 14.26 -22.75
N LEU A 383 8.56 15.36 -22.44
CA LEU A 383 9.05 16.42 -21.55
C LEU A 383 8.25 16.40 -20.25
N PHE A 384 8.91 16.20 -19.11
CA PHE A 384 8.32 16.27 -17.78
C PHE A 384 8.70 17.59 -17.11
N VAL A 385 7.71 18.32 -16.64
CA VAL A 385 7.87 19.66 -16.06
C VAL A 385 7.33 19.65 -14.64
N PHE A 386 8.19 19.96 -13.68
CA PHE A 386 7.85 19.92 -12.25
C PHE A 386 7.79 21.34 -11.67
N ASP A 387 6.80 21.58 -10.82
CA ASP A 387 6.89 22.66 -9.83
C ASP A 387 7.89 22.28 -8.71
N VAL A 388 8.30 23.28 -7.92
CA VAL A 388 9.20 23.09 -6.78
C VAL A 388 8.47 23.02 -5.46
N ASP A 389 7.88 24.14 -5.02
CA ASP A 389 7.32 24.27 -3.68
C ASP A 389 6.18 23.27 -3.48
N GLN A 390 6.25 22.43 -2.45
CA GLN A 390 5.24 21.38 -2.16
C GLN A 390 5.07 20.31 -3.27
N THR A 391 5.97 20.30 -4.27
CA THR A 391 6.02 19.32 -5.34
C THR A 391 7.37 18.58 -5.36
N ILE A 392 8.46 19.23 -5.75
CA ILE A 392 9.82 18.68 -5.59
C ILE A 392 10.27 18.82 -4.14
N SER A 393 10.01 19.95 -3.50
CA SER A 393 10.29 20.16 -2.08
C SER A 393 9.08 19.81 -1.24
N LYS A 394 9.29 19.35 0.00
CA LYS A 394 8.18 19.12 0.94
C LYS A 394 7.55 20.40 1.46
N HIS A 395 8.30 21.50 1.43
CA HIS A 395 7.96 22.76 2.06
C HIS A 395 8.09 23.91 1.07
N ASP A 396 7.33 24.97 1.32
CA ASP A 396 7.41 26.23 0.59
C ASP A 396 8.72 26.95 0.94
N THR A 397 9.57 27.16 -0.07
CA THR A 397 10.92 27.69 0.09
C THR A 397 10.94 29.16 0.54
N LEU A 398 9.93 29.96 0.16
CA LEU A 398 9.78 31.34 0.64
C LEU A 398 9.38 31.37 2.12
N ALA A 399 8.47 30.50 2.55
CA ALA A 399 8.09 30.34 3.94
C ALA A 399 9.29 29.87 4.79
N THR A 400 10.08 28.91 4.31
CA THR A 400 11.30 28.46 4.99
C THR A 400 12.32 29.60 5.11
N LEU A 401 12.54 30.39 4.05
CA LEU A 401 13.42 31.56 4.11
C LEU A 401 12.94 32.58 5.16
N ALA A 402 11.64 32.85 5.17
CA ALA A 402 11.04 33.77 6.13
C ALA A 402 11.15 33.26 7.57
N GLU A 403 11.05 31.95 7.79
CA GLU A 403 11.22 31.33 9.10
C GLU A 403 12.66 31.47 9.60
N LEU A 404 13.66 31.14 8.77
CA LEU A 404 15.07 31.31 9.11
C LEU A 404 15.43 32.77 9.38
N ALA A 405 14.78 33.71 8.69
CA ALA A 405 14.94 35.14 8.90
C ALA A 405 14.19 35.67 10.13
N GLY A 406 13.36 34.86 10.80
CA GLY A 406 12.50 35.31 11.91
C GLY A 406 11.37 36.25 11.47
N ARG A 407 10.98 36.20 10.19
CA ARG A 407 10.01 37.09 9.52
C ARG A 407 8.74 36.36 9.05
N LEU A 408 8.61 35.06 9.32
CA LEU A 408 7.46 34.26 8.88
C LEU A 408 6.08 34.87 9.27
N PRO A 409 5.87 35.41 10.49
CA PRO A 409 4.59 36.04 10.82
C PRO A 409 4.26 37.25 9.94
N GLU A 410 5.28 38.04 9.59
CA GLU A 410 5.15 39.25 8.77
C GLU A 410 4.86 38.89 7.31
N VAL A 411 5.51 37.83 6.80
CA VAL A 411 5.25 37.26 5.47
C VAL A 411 3.85 36.63 5.37
N ASN A 412 3.40 35.93 6.41
CA ASN A 412 2.06 35.32 6.45
C ASN A 412 0.93 36.35 6.59
N ALA A 413 1.21 37.53 7.14
CA ALA A 413 0.25 38.63 7.25
C ALA A 413 0.00 39.35 5.92
N VAL A 414 0.80 39.09 4.88
CA VAL A 414 0.61 39.67 3.56
C VAL A 414 -0.62 39.05 2.88
N HIS A 415 -1.59 39.91 2.54
CA HIS A 415 -2.75 39.56 1.73
C HIS A 415 -2.77 40.45 0.48
N ALA A 416 -2.86 39.82 -0.70
CA ALA A 416 -2.90 40.50 -1.98
C ALA A 416 -3.90 39.81 -2.92
N PRO A 417 -4.46 40.53 -3.91
CA PRO A 417 -5.51 40.00 -4.77
C PRO A 417 -5.01 39.01 -5.83
N ASP A 418 -3.73 39.06 -6.19
CA ASP A 418 -3.10 38.20 -7.20
C ASP A 418 -1.73 37.69 -6.74
N TYR A 419 -1.25 36.63 -7.39
CA TYR A 419 -0.02 35.94 -7.01
C TYR A 419 1.23 36.83 -7.13
N GLU A 420 1.37 37.57 -8.22
CA GLU A 420 2.54 38.43 -8.45
C GLU A 420 2.63 39.52 -7.37
N THR A 421 1.52 40.22 -7.11
CA THR A 421 1.44 41.24 -6.06
C THR A 421 1.73 40.64 -4.68
N SER A 422 1.24 39.42 -4.41
CA SER A 422 1.50 38.70 -3.16
C SER A 422 2.99 38.41 -2.98
N ILE A 423 3.65 37.82 -3.97
CA ILE A 423 5.08 37.48 -3.88
C ILE A 423 5.94 38.74 -3.75
N ARG A 424 5.67 39.79 -4.52
CA ARG A 424 6.40 41.06 -4.42
C ARG A 424 6.28 41.67 -3.02
N ALA A 425 5.08 41.67 -2.45
CA ALA A 425 4.84 42.19 -1.10
C ALA A 425 5.53 41.32 -0.02
N LYS A 426 5.48 39.99 -0.14
CA LYS A 426 6.20 39.07 0.76
C LYS A 426 7.71 39.23 0.69
N ILE A 427 8.27 39.43 -0.51
CA ILE A 427 9.70 39.68 -0.69
C ILE A 427 10.12 41.04 -0.13
N ALA A 428 9.27 42.07 -0.25
CA ALA A 428 9.54 43.38 0.35
C ALA A 428 9.69 43.31 1.89
N VAL A 429 8.96 42.41 2.57
CA VAL A 429 9.10 42.15 4.01
C VAL A 429 10.49 41.61 4.36
N LEU A 430 11.13 40.88 3.46
CA LEU A 430 12.44 40.29 3.66
C LEU A 430 13.60 41.25 3.32
N ARG A 431 13.34 42.53 3.08
CA ARG A 431 14.40 43.53 2.84
C ARG A 431 15.39 43.59 4.01
N GLY A 432 16.68 43.55 3.69
CA GLY A 432 17.78 43.59 4.66
C GLY A 432 18.12 42.23 5.30
N VAL A 433 17.43 41.15 4.93
CA VAL A 433 17.79 39.79 5.35
C VAL A 433 19.11 39.37 4.70
N ASP A 434 19.97 38.68 5.46
CA ASP A 434 21.25 38.17 4.97
C ASP A 434 21.04 37.15 3.84
N ALA A 435 21.68 37.39 2.69
CA ALA A 435 21.57 36.52 1.52
C ALA A 435 22.18 35.12 1.75
N SER A 436 22.99 34.92 2.79
CA SER A 436 23.46 33.58 3.19
C SER A 436 22.31 32.64 3.56
N LEU A 437 21.19 33.16 4.06
CA LEU A 437 20.02 32.35 4.37
C LEU A 437 19.37 31.76 3.13
N VAL A 438 19.41 32.46 1.99
CA VAL A 438 18.92 31.93 0.71
C VAL A 438 19.74 30.72 0.27
N ARG A 439 21.07 30.81 0.41
CA ARG A 439 21.98 29.68 0.14
C ARG A 439 21.72 28.52 1.09
N GLN A 440 21.52 28.81 2.37
CA GLN A 440 21.17 27.80 3.36
C GLN A 440 19.88 27.07 2.99
N VAL A 441 18.81 27.79 2.60
CA VAL A 441 17.57 27.16 2.13
C VAL A 441 17.85 26.24 0.95
N ALA A 442 18.60 26.69 -0.05
CA ALA A 442 18.94 25.90 -1.24
C ALA A 442 19.69 24.59 -0.89
N GLU A 443 20.61 24.64 0.08
CA GLU A 443 21.40 23.49 0.54
C GLU A 443 20.58 22.52 1.40
N THR A 444 19.62 23.02 2.18
CA THR A 444 18.84 22.22 3.13
C THR A 444 17.44 21.86 2.64
N VAL A 445 17.12 22.05 1.35
CA VAL A 445 15.80 21.68 0.81
C VAL A 445 15.56 20.19 1.04
N GLU A 446 14.52 19.89 1.82
CA GLU A 446 13.97 18.55 1.95
C GLU A 446 13.10 18.22 0.74
N LEU A 447 13.42 17.12 0.07
CA LEU A 447 12.71 16.69 -1.13
C LEU A 447 11.51 15.81 -0.79
N SER A 448 10.49 15.91 -1.64
CA SER A 448 9.34 15.00 -1.63
C SER A 448 9.79 13.57 -1.86
N GLU A 449 9.14 12.63 -1.16
CA GLU A 449 9.48 11.22 -1.23
C GLU A 449 9.35 10.69 -2.67
N GLY A 450 10.39 10.00 -3.15
CA GLY A 450 10.43 9.39 -4.49
C GLY A 450 10.77 10.34 -5.64
N VAL A 451 10.96 11.65 -5.43
CA VAL A 451 11.23 12.59 -6.54
C VAL A 451 12.60 12.41 -7.16
N GLU A 452 13.64 12.10 -6.36
CA GLU A 452 15.00 11.84 -6.86
C GLU A 452 15.02 10.58 -7.72
N ASP A 453 14.37 9.50 -7.26
CA ASP A 453 14.22 8.26 -8.02
C ASP A 453 13.45 8.50 -9.32
N LEU A 454 12.36 9.27 -9.26
CA LEU A 454 11.57 9.59 -10.44
C LEU A 454 12.35 10.35 -11.51
N ILE A 455 13.05 11.42 -11.12
CA ILE A 455 13.85 12.22 -12.06
C ILE A 455 14.97 11.37 -12.67
N ARG A 456 15.63 10.54 -11.84
CA ARG A 456 16.66 9.61 -12.32
C ARG A 456 16.09 8.64 -13.36
N ASP A 457 14.96 8.01 -13.06
CA ASP A 457 14.37 6.97 -13.89
C ASP A 457 13.81 7.56 -15.21
N LEU A 458 13.21 8.75 -15.17
CA LEU A 458 12.78 9.51 -16.35
C LEU A 458 13.94 9.81 -17.30
N LYS A 459 15.06 10.28 -16.75
CA LYS A 459 16.28 10.56 -17.52
C LYS A 459 16.90 9.28 -18.08
N ALA A 460 16.96 8.21 -17.28
CA ALA A 460 17.45 6.90 -17.72
C ALA A 460 16.61 6.32 -18.88
N ALA A 461 15.31 6.61 -18.89
CA ALA A 461 14.40 6.27 -19.98
C ALA A 461 14.51 7.20 -21.22
N GLY A 462 15.37 8.22 -21.18
CA GLY A 462 15.61 9.13 -22.30
C GLY A 462 14.57 10.24 -22.45
N HIS A 463 13.76 10.49 -21.41
CA HIS A 463 12.87 11.66 -21.35
C HIS A 463 13.64 12.91 -20.93
N GLU A 464 13.09 14.05 -21.30
CA GLU A 464 13.58 15.36 -20.88
C GLU A 464 12.85 15.77 -19.61
N VAL A 465 13.58 16.34 -18.65
CA VAL A 465 13.03 16.85 -17.38
C VAL A 465 13.35 18.33 -17.29
N ALA A 466 12.38 19.11 -16.83
CA ALA A 466 12.51 20.54 -16.58
C ALA A 466 11.80 20.96 -15.28
N ILE A 467 12.19 22.11 -14.72
CA ILE A 467 11.60 22.69 -13.50
C ILE A 467 11.03 24.07 -13.82
N ALA A 468 9.77 24.31 -13.51
CA ALA A 468 9.13 25.62 -13.67
C ALA A 468 8.53 26.07 -12.33
N SER A 469 9.20 27.03 -11.67
CA SER A 469 8.90 27.41 -10.29
C SER A 469 8.65 28.91 -10.16
N GLY A 470 7.64 29.27 -9.36
CA GLY A 470 7.42 30.66 -8.94
C GLY A 470 8.46 31.18 -7.93
N GLY A 471 9.34 30.30 -7.44
CA GLY A 471 10.45 30.61 -6.56
C GLY A 471 11.63 31.26 -7.29
N PHE A 472 12.82 31.14 -6.70
CA PHE A 472 13.97 31.99 -7.05
C PHE A 472 15.15 31.20 -7.61
N ASP A 473 15.82 31.74 -8.62
CA ASP A 473 16.99 31.19 -9.31
C ASP A 473 18.09 30.75 -8.33
N THR A 474 18.35 31.56 -7.30
CA THR A 474 19.33 31.28 -6.25
C THR A 474 19.01 30.05 -5.39
N ILE A 475 17.79 29.52 -5.47
CA ILE A 475 17.33 28.28 -4.80
C ILE A 475 17.11 27.16 -5.83
N VAL A 476 16.37 27.48 -6.90
CA VAL A 476 15.96 26.52 -7.93
C VAL A 476 17.15 26.04 -8.77
N GLY A 477 18.13 26.90 -9.05
CA GLY A 477 19.34 26.54 -9.79
C GLY A 477 20.17 25.47 -9.07
N PRO A 478 20.60 25.67 -7.81
CA PRO A 478 21.29 24.66 -7.03
C PRO A 478 20.48 23.36 -6.87
N LEU A 479 19.16 23.47 -6.71
CA LEU A 479 18.27 22.31 -6.63
C LEU A 479 18.23 21.53 -7.97
N ALA A 480 18.14 22.23 -9.09
CA ALA A 480 18.19 21.64 -10.42
C ALA A 480 19.53 20.94 -10.66
N GLU A 481 20.65 21.57 -10.28
CA GLU A 481 21.99 20.97 -10.36
C GLU A 481 22.08 19.68 -9.53
N ARG A 482 21.61 19.72 -8.27
CA ARG A 482 21.56 18.55 -7.38
C ARG A 482 20.77 17.38 -7.98
N LEU A 483 19.67 17.67 -8.67
CA LEU A 483 18.82 16.67 -9.34
C LEU A 483 19.31 16.31 -10.77
N GLY A 484 20.36 16.98 -11.24
CA GLY A 484 20.87 16.85 -12.61
C GLY A 484 19.87 17.31 -13.68
N VAL A 485 18.99 18.25 -13.37
CA VAL A 485 18.01 18.80 -14.32
C VAL A 485 18.62 20.01 -15.03
N GLU A 486 18.78 19.92 -16.36
CA GLU A 486 19.47 20.96 -17.14
C GLU A 486 18.59 22.17 -17.47
N ARG A 487 17.26 22.01 -17.41
CA ARG A 487 16.30 23.06 -17.78
C ARG A 487 15.49 23.48 -16.58
N TYR A 488 15.59 24.76 -16.21
CA TYR A 488 14.69 25.34 -15.22
C TYR A 488 14.32 26.79 -15.55
N ALA A 489 13.24 27.26 -14.94
CA ALA A 489 12.79 28.64 -14.99
C ALA A 489 12.35 29.07 -13.59
N ALA A 490 12.91 30.17 -13.11
CA ALA A 490 12.64 30.77 -11.80
C ALA A 490 12.89 32.29 -11.85
N GLY A 491 12.34 33.03 -10.90
CA GLY A 491 12.54 34.48 -10.78
C GLY A 491 13.89 34.83 -10.14
N THR A 492 14.32 36.08 -10.23
CA THR A 492 15.58 36.56 -9.64
C THR A 492 15.29 37.45 -8.42
N LEU A 493 15.82 37.07 -7.25
CA LEU A 493 15.85 37.92 -6.07
C LEU A 493 16.94 38.99 -6.21
N GLY A 494 16.61 40.23 -5.91
CA GLY A 494 17.60 41.32 -5.85
C GLY A 494 18.45 41.19 -4.59
N ILE A 495 19.76 41.03 -4.78
CA ILE A 495 20.77 40.96 -3.70
C ILE A 495 21.80 42.06 -3.94
N GLU A 496 22.02 42.91 -2.96
CA GLU A 496 23.04 43.97 -2.98
C GLU A 496 23.76 43.98 -1.62
N ASP A 497 25.08 44.16 -1.64
CA ASP A 497 25.93 44.20 -0.43
C ASP A 497 25.70 43.02 0.55
N GLY A 498 25.36 41.84 0.01
CA GLY A 498 25.15 40.62 0.78
C GLY A 498 23.78 40.51 1.47
N VAL A 499 22.84 41.40 1.18
CA VAL A 499 21.48 41.38 1.75
C VAL A 499 20.41 41.43 0.67
N LEU A 500 19.20 40.96 1.03
CA LEU A 500 18.03 41.05 0.15
C LEU A 500 17.59 42.52 0.00
N THR A 501 17.48 42.98 -1.23
CA THR A 501 16.92 44.31 -1.57
C THR A 501 15.42 44.42 -1.30
N GLY A 502 14.74 43.27 -1.17
CA GLY A 502 13.28 43.18 -1.14
C GLY A 502 12.63 43.39 -2.52
N GLU A 503 13.40 43.27 -3.60
CA GLU A 503 12.91 43.32 -4.97
C GLU A 503 13.04 41.95 -5.65
N VAL A 504 12.14 41.67 -6.59
CA VAL A 504 12.13 40.43 -7.39
C VAL A 504 11.82 40.77 -8.85
N SER A 505 12.47 40.09 -9.78
CA SER A 505 12.26 40.26 -11.23
C SER A 505 12.09 38.92 -11.92
N GLY A 506 11.44 38.91 -13.09
CA GLY A 506 11.28 37.71 -13.91
C GLY A 506 10.49 36.58 -13.23
N LEU A 507 9.49 36.90 -12.41
CA LEU A 507 8.65 35.89 -11.74
C LEU A 507 8.04 34.91 -12.76
N VAL A 508 8.10 33.62 -12.43
CA VAL A 508 7.58 32.53 -13.27
C VAL A 508 6.30 31.99 -12.63
N ASP A 509 5.25 32.80 -12.72
CA ASP A 509 3.89 32.44 -12.31
C ASP A 509 3.18 31.60 -13.39
N GLY A 510 1.86 31.41 -13.31
CA GLY A 510 1.10 30.58 -14.26
C GLY A 510 1.44 30.87 -15.74
N PRO A 511 1.26 32.11 -16.23
CA PRO A 511 1.66 32.49 -17.59
C PRO A 511 3.17 32.34 -17.88
N GLY A 512 4.02 32.64 -16.89
CA GLY A 512 5.47 32.42 -16.97
C GLY A 512 5.84 30.95 -17.19
N LYS A 513 5.22 30.03 -16.44
CA LYS A 513 5.40 28.57 -16.57
C LYS A 513 4.96 28.09 -17.96
N VAL A 514 3.83 28.58 -18.47
CA VAL A 514 3.37 28.27 -19.84
C VAL A 514 4.39 28.72 -20.90
N THR A 515 4.95 29.92 -20.73
CA THR A 515 5.96 30.46 -21.64
C THR A 515 7.23 29.60 -21.64
N ALA A 516 7.70 29.18 -20.46
CA ALA A 516 8.85 28.30 -20.33
C ALA A 516 8.62 26.93 -21.00
N ILE A 517 7.44 26.34 -20.79
CA ILE A 517 7.05 25.05 -21.39
C ILE A 517 7.03 25.12 -22.91
N ARG A 518 6.43 26.17 -23.48
CA ARG A 518 6.38 26.35 -24.95
C ARG A 518 7.78 26.47 -25.53
N ARG A 519 8.64 27.28 -24.90
CA ARG A 519 10.05 27.40 -25.29
C ARG A 519 10.75 26.04 -25.30
N TRP A 520 10.62 25.25 -24.22
CA TRP A 520 11.29 23.95 -24.15
C TRP A 520 10.72 22.93 -25.14
N ASN A 521 9.41 22.92 -25.37
CA ASN A 521 8.79 22.09 -26.41
C ASN A 521 9.35 22.41 -27.80
N GLU A 522 9.52 23.69 -28.13
CA GLU A 522 10.13 24.15 -29.38
C GLU A 522 11.61 23.74 -29.48
N GLU A 523 12.41 23.98 -28.43
CA GLU A 523 13.83 23.62 -28.37
C GLU A 523 14.07 22.11 -28.51
N LEU A 524 13.19 21.30 -27.91
CA LEU A 524 13.31 19.83 -27.86
C LEU A 524 12.62 19.13 -29.03
N GLY A 525 11.82 19.85 -29.82
CA GLY A 525 10.94 19.24 -30.84
C GLY A 525 9.91 18.28 -30.23
N ILE A 526 9.53 18.50 -28.97
CA ILE A 526 8.53 17.69 -28.26
C ILE A 526 7.19 18.44 -28.35
N PRO A 527 6.14 17.84 -28.93
CA PRO A 527 4.84 18.48 -29.02
C PRO A 527 4.17 18.52 -27.66
N ARG A 528 3.25 19.49 -27.47
CA ARG A 528 2.47 19.67 -26.24
C ARG A 528 1.87 18.37 -25.72
N GLU A 529 1.37 17.53 -26.62
CA GLU A 529 0.70 16.26 -26.33
C GLU A 529 1.62 15.26 -25.62
N ARG A 530 2.95 15.43 -25.76
CA ARG A 530 3.99 14.65 -25.08
C ARG A 530 4.67 15.41 -23.94
N THR A 531 4.08 16.52 -23.50
CA THR A 531 4.49 17.23 -22.29
C THR A 531 3.64 16.79 -21.09
N VAL A 532 4.29 16.54 -19.97
CA VAL A 532 3.70 16.19 -18.68
C VAL A 532 4.02 17.29 -17.68
N ALA A 533 3.02 17.82 -16.97
CA ALA A 533 3.22 18.75 -15.85
C ALA A 533 2.86 18.11 -14.51
N ILE A 534 3.65 18.40 -13.48
CA ILE A 534 3.45 17.98 -12.10
C ILE A 534 3.50 19.21 -11.20
N GLY A 535 2.50 19.40 -10.36
CA GLY A 535 2.40 20.54 -9.43
C GLY A 535 1.32 20.31 -8.38
N ASP A 536 1.20 21.18 -7.39
CA ASP A 536 0.24 21.07 -6.28
C ASP A 536 -0.68 22.30 -6.17
N GLY A 537 -0.23 23.45 -6.67
CA GLY A 537 -0.78 24.76 -6.31
C GLY A 537 -1.68 25.38 -7.36
N SER A 538 -2.48 26.37 -6.97
CA SER A 538 -3.35 27.10 -7.91
C SER A 538 -2.57 27.88 -8.99
N ASN A 539 -1.30 28.21 -8.72
CA ASN A 539 -0.35 28.79 -9.68
C ASN A 539 0.03 27.82 -10.80
N ASP A 540 -0.25 26.52 -10.67
CA ASP A 540 0.04 25.50 -11.68
C ASP A 540 -1.10 25.29 -12.66
N VAL A 541 -2.27 25.88 -12.43
CA VAL A 541 -3.46 25.67 -13.27
C VAL A 541 -3.17 26.01 -14.74
N ASP A 542 -2.55 27.16 -15.01
CA ASP A 542 -2.19 27.55 -16.38
C ASP A 542 -1.17 26.58 -17.01
N MET A 543 -0.20 26.12 -16.20
CA MET A 543 0.77 25.10 -16.61
C MET A 543 0.07 23.79 -16.98
N PHE A 544 -0.90 23.33 -16.18
CA PHE A 544 -1.67 22.11 -16.43
C PHE A 544 -2.49 22.19 -17.72
N GLU A 545 -3.04 23.37 -18.03
CA GLU A 545 -3.77 23.58 -19.29
C GLU A 545 -2.84 23.60 -20.51
N ALA A 546 -1.57 23.97 -20.33
CA ALA A 546 -0.60 24.09 -21.41
C ALA A 546 0.03 22.77 -21.87
N VAL A 547 -0.22 21.65 -21.18
CA VAL A 547 0.42 20.35 -21.44
C VAL A 547 -0.56 19.25 -21.87
N GLY A 548 -0.04 18.15 -22.42
CA GLY A 548 -0.82 16.99 -22.84
C GLY A 548 -1.31 16.13 -21.68
N PHE A 549 -0.58 16.11 -20.57
CA PHE A 549 -0.97 15.42 -19.34
C PHE A 549 -0.55 16.22 -18.11
N ALA A 550 -1.44 16.33 -17.14
CA ALA A 550 -1.22 17.13 -15.93
C ALA A 550 -1.55 16.29 -14.71
N ALA A 551 -0.64 16.26 -13.74
CA ALA A 551 -0.76 15.47 -12.53
C ALA A 551 -0.64 16.37 -11.31
N GLY A 552 -1.70 16.44 -10.51
CA GLY A 552 -1.68 17.16 -9.24
C GLY A 552 -1.00 16.31 -8.18
N TYR A 553 0.13 16.72 -7.63
CA TYR A 553 0.77 16.04 -6.50
C TYR A 553 0.27 16.62 -5.19
N GLN A 554 -0.46 15.81 -4.42
CA GLN A 554 -1.15 16.26 -3.20
C GLN A 554 -1.84 17.64 -3.34
N PRO A 555 -2.60 17.87 -4.42
CA PRO A 555 -2.91 19.21 -4.88
C PRO A 555 -3.99 19.91 -4.04
N GLY A 556 -3.92 21.24 -3.97
CA GLY A 556 -5.04 22.07 -3.55
C GLY A 556 -6.24 21.97 -4.48
N ALA A 557 -7.41 22.44 -4.04
CA ALA A 557 -8.68 22.24 -4.76
C ALA A 557 -8.66 22.73 -6.24
N ALA A 558 -8.03 23.87 -6.51
CA ALA A 558 -7.93 24.41 -7.88
C ALA A 558 -7.05 23.55 -8.78
N ALA A 559 -5.85 23.18 -8.30
CA ALA A 559 -4.93 22.29 -9.00
C ALA A 559 -5.54 20.90 -9.23
N ALA A 560 -6.23 20.35 -8.22
CA ALA A 560 -6.93 19.08 -8.33
C ALA A 560 -7.97 19.11 -9.46
N ALA A 561 -8.76 20.17 -9.55
CA ALA A 561 -9.78 20.34 -10.58
C ALA A 561 -9.19 20.53 -11.99
N ALA A 562 -8.01 21.15 -12.09
CA ALA A 562 -7.31 21.36 -13.35
C ALA A 562 -6.46 20.14 -13.79
N SER A 563 -6.11 19.24 -12.86
CA SER A 563 -5.30 18.06 -13.14
C SER A 563 -6.09 16.94 -13.83
N HIS A 564 -5.40 16.15 -14.66
CA HIS A 564 -5.96 14.93 -15.25
C HIS A 564 -5.96 13.76 -14.26
N THR A 565 -5.02 13.77 -13.30
CA THR A 565 -4.90 12.79 -12.23
C THR A 565 -4.35 13.41 -10.96
N ILE A 566 -4.60 12.76 -9.82
CA ILE A 566 -4.06 13.14 -8.52
C ILE A 566 -3.06 12.07 -8.05
N LEU A 567 -1.84 12.52 -7.75
CA LEU A 567 -0.76 11.72 -7.22
C LEU A 567 -0.71 11.90 -5.70
N ARG A 568 -0.71 10.78 -4.97
CA ARG A 568 -0.44 10.77 -3.53
C ARG A 568 1.00 10.36 -3.19
N ASP A 569 1.70 9.83 -4.19
CA ASP A 569 3.06 9.31 -4.12
C ASP A 569 3.70 9.50 -5.51
N MET A 570 4.91 10.06 -5.56
CA MET A 570 5.66 10.26 -6.80
C MET A 570 6.06 8.94 -7.46
N GLY A 571 6.19 7.85 -6.70
CA GLY A 571 6.45 6.50 -7.21
C GLY A 571 5.36 5.98 -8.17
N TYR A 572 4.19 6.61 -8.21
CA TYR A 572 3.17 6.35 -9.22
C TYR A 572 3.62 6.74 -10.64
N LEU A 573 4.35 7.85 -10.81
CA LEU A 573 4.82 8.31 -12.14
C LEU A 573 5.90 7.41 -12.75
N ASN A 574 6.73 6.78 -11.91
CA ASN A 574 7.71 5.77 -12.33
C ASN A 574 7.08 4.60 -13.10
N ARG A 575 5.79 4.32 -12.86
CA ARG A 575 5.05 3.25 -13.53
C ARG A 575 4.39 3.67 -14.85
N VAL A 576 4.28 4.98 -15.12
CA VAL A 576 3.57 5.55 -16.29
C VAL A 576 4.53 6.18 -17.31
N ALA A 577 5.75 6.51 -16.90
CA ALA A 577 6.79 7.14 -17.72
C ALA A 577 7.09 6.40 -19.03
N HIS A 578 6.91 5.08 -19.07
CA HIS A 578 7.23 4.25 -20.23
C HIS A 578 6.06 4.06 -21.23
N LEU A 579 4.94 4.76 -21.06
CA LEU A 579 3.74 4.59 -21.90
C LEU A 579 3.56 5.76 -22.89
N PRO A 580 3.30 5.50 -24.19
CA PRO A 580 3.00 6.55 -25.16
C PRO A 580 1.65 7.21 -24.83
N LEU A 581 1.66 8.50 -24.50
CA LEU A 581 0.45 9.29 -24.22
C LEU A 581 -0.32 9.57 -25.52
N PRO A 582 -1.57 9.08 -25.73
CA PRO A 582 -2.27 9.25 -27.00
C PRO A 582 -3.04 10.59 -27.11
N ASP A 583 -3.07 11.15 -28.33
CA ASP A 583 -3.75 12.41 -28.71
C ASP A 583 -5.25 12.50 -28.38
N ARG A 584 -5.93 11.39 -28.04
CA ARG A 584 -7.38 11.36 -27.76
C ARG A 584 -7.77 11.64 -26.30
N LEU A 585 -6.85 11.61 -25.33
CA LEU A 585 -7.13 12.08 -23.96
C LEU A 585 -7.50 13.59 -23.94
N ASN A 586 -6.94 14.36 -24.89
CA ASN A 586 -7.30 15.76 -25.14
C ASN A 586 -8.74 15.96 -25.63
N ALA A 587 -9.37 14.94 -26.26
CA ALA A 587 -10.74 15.06 -26.78
C ALA A 587 -11.81 14.89 -25.69
N ALA A 588 -11.58 14.00 -24.71
CA ALA A 588 -12.49 13.80 -23.57
C ALA A 588 -12.51 15.03 -22.64
N ALA A 589 -11.38 15.73 -22.49
CA ALA A 589 -11.30 16.99 -21.75
C ALA A 589 -12.06 18.14 -22.47
N ARG A 590 -12.00 18.21 -23.81
CA ARG A 590 -12.80 19.16 -24.60
C ARG A 590 -14.31 18.91 -24.48
N ALA A 591 -14.74 17.65 -24.39
CA ALA A 591 -16.15 17.30 -24.20
C ALA A 591 -16.70 17.70 -22.82
N ARG A 592 -15.87 17.70 -21.77
CA ARG A 592 -16.26 18.14 -20.42
C ARG A 592 -16.36 19.67 -20.30
N ARG A 593 -15.59 20.45 -21.07
CA ARG A 593 -15.67 21.93 -21.07
C ARG A 593 -16.84 22.50 -21.87
N GLY A 594 -17.41 21.75 -22.82
CA GLY A 594 -18.56 22.19 -23.64
C GLY A 594 -19.93 22.19 -22.94
N GLY A 595 -20.02 21.76 -21.67
CA GLY A 595 -21.27 21.62 -20.93
C GLY A 595 -21.78 22.87 -20.20
N SER A 596 -21.01 23.98 -20.20
CA SER A 596 -21.35 25.19 -19.43
C SER A 596 -21.87 26.37 -20.26
N GLU A 597 -21.96 26.26 -21.59
CA GLU A 597 -22.56 27.28 -22.44
C GLU A 597 -23.84 26.76 -23.10
N ARG A 598 -24.93 26.78 -22.34
CA ARG A 598 -26.32 26.89 -22.83
C ARG A 598 -27.28 27.03 -21.66
N VAL A 599 -27.35 28.23 -21.11
CA VAL A 599 -28.60 28.76 -20.55
C VAL A 599 -28.72 30.18 -21.07
N SER A 600 -29.55 30.32 -22.10
CA SER A 600 -30.15 31.59 -22.54
C SER A 600 -31.14 32.11 -21.53
#